data_AF-A0A2V5KZL1-F1
#
_entry.id   AF-A0A2V5KZL1-F1
#
_cell.length_a   1.000
_cell.length_b   1.000
_cell.length_c   1.000
_cell.angle_alpha   90.00
_cell.angle_beta   90.00
_cell.angle_gamma   90.00
#
_symmetry.space_group_name_H-M   'P 1'
#
loop_
_entity.id
_entity.type
_entity.pdbx_description
1 polymer ?
#
loop_
_entity_poly.entity_id
_entity_poly.type
_entity_poly.pdbx_seq_one_letter_code
_entity_poly.pdbx_strand_id
1 'polypeptide(L)' 'MHREHEHERVRACTYDELEQWREHVRFCLNWHKKDHNRTEIEDCEFLLRIIEEQMTLLARKGNDSG' A
#
# COMPACT_ATOMS: atom_id res chain seq x y z
N MET A 1 -8.29 0.06 11.09
CA MET A 1 -8.03 1.30 10.31
C MET A 1 -9.34 1.92 9.79
N HIS A 2 -9.37 3.22 9.47
CA HIS A 2 -10.47 3.82 8.68
C HIS A 2 -10.09 3.78 7.19
N ARG A 3 -10.61 2.77 6.47
CA ARG A 3 -10.23 2.44 5.08
C ARG A 3 -10.26 3.61 4.10
N GLU A 4 -11.17 4.57 4.28
CA GLU A 4 -11.29 5.76 3.43
C GLU A 4 -10.09 6.71 3.58
N HIS A 5 -9.62 6.91 4.82
CA HIS A 5 -8.53 7.83 5.13
C HIS A 5 -7.18 7.34 4.58
N GLU A 6 -6.99 6.03 4.52
CA GLU A 6 -5.79 5.41 3.97
C GLU A 6 -5.75 5.54 2.46
N HIS A 7 -6.90 5.46 1.81
CA HIS A 7 -7.03 5.59 0.37
C HIS A 7 -6.65 7.00 -0.11
N GLU A 8 -7.02 8.03 0.64
CA GLU A 8 -6.64 9.42 0.36
C GLU A 8 -5.15 9.66 0.57
N ARG A 9 -4.59 9.12 1.67
CA ARG A 9 -3.15 9.20 1.95
C ARG A 9 -2.32 8.53 0.85
N VAL A 10 -2.70 7.33 0.41
CA VAL A 10 -2.02 6.62 -0.68
C VAL A 10 -2.04 7.43 -1.98
N ARG A 11 -3.16 8.07 -2.32
CA ARG A 11 -3.27 8.89 -3.54
C ARG A 11 -2.39 10.15 -3.50
N ALA A 12 -2.10 10.67 -2.31
CA ALA A 12 -1.28 11.87 -2.14
C ALA A 12 0.24 11.58 -2.18
N CYS A 13 0.64 10.32 -2.02
CA CYS A 13 2.05 9.92 -2.02
C CYS A 13 2.65 9.83 -3.43
N THR A 14 3.95 10.12 -3.52
CA THR A 14 4.80 9.86 -4.67
C THR A 14 5.13 8.37 -4.82
N TYR A 15 5.70 7.97 -5.96
CA TYR A 15 6.07 6.58 -6.19
C TYR A 15 7.09 6.08 -5.14
N ASP A 16 8.11 6.87 -4.83
CA ASP A 16 9.16 6.50 -3.87
C ASP A 16 8.60 6.36 -2.44
N GLU A 17 7.69 7.25 -2.04
CA GLU A 17 6.99 7.16 -0.74
C GLU A 17 6.11 5.90 -0.67
N LEU A 18 5.42 5.58 -1.77
CA LEU A 18 4.60 4.37 -1.87
C LEU A 18 5.44 3.09 -1.84
N GLU A 19 6.65 3.11 -2.41
CA GLU A 19 7.57 1.99 -2.33
C GLU A 19 8.01 1.73 -0.89
N GLN A 20 8.43 2.77 -0.16
CA GLN A 20 8.79 2.66 1.26
C GLN A 20 7.61 2.17 2.10
N TRP A 21 6.41 2.68 1.81
CA TRP A 21 5.21 2.26 2.52
C TRP A 21 4.86 0.81 2.23
N ARG A 22 4.97 0.35 0.98
CA ARG A 22 4.79 -1.06 0.60
C ARG A 22 5.71 -1.98 1.37
N GLU A 23 6.99 -1.63 1.50
CA GLU A 23 7.96 -2.43 2.28
C GLU A 23 7.59 -2.50 3.75
N HIS A 24 7.17 -1.38 4.34
CA HIS A 24 6.71 -1.34 5.73
C HIS A 24 5.47 -2.22 5.94
N VAL A 25 4.45 -2.13 5.07
CA VAL A 25 3.24 -2.94 5.20
C VAL A 25 3.54 -4.43 5.01
N ARG A 26 4.46 -4.80 4.10
CA ARG A 26 4.92 -6.20 3.97
C ARG A 26 5.58 -6.72 5.24
N PHE A 27 6.38 -5.88 5.91
CA PHE A 27 6.97 -6.23 7.20
C PHE A 27 5.89 -6.48 8.26
N CYS A 28 4.91 -5.57 8.40
CA CYS A 28 3.79 -5.71 9.34
C CYS A 28 2.97 -6.97 9.02
N LEU A 29 2.63 -7.22 7.75
CA LEU A 29 1.89 -8.41 7.33
C LEU A 29 2.59 -9.71 7.76
N ASN A 30 3.91 -9.79 7.56
CA ASN A 30 4.68 -10.96 7.98
C ASN A 30 4.66 -11.15 9.50
N TRP A 31 4.71 -10.04 10.26
CA TRP A 31 4.60 -10.08 11.72
C TRP A 31 3.21 -10.55 12.17
N HIS A 32 2.13 -9.95 11.63
CA HIS A 32 0.75 -10.32 11.97
C HIS A 32 0.41 -11.76 11.55
N LYS A 33 0.99 -12.27 10.46
CA LYS A 33 0.88 -13.68 10.06
C LYS A 33 1.45 -14.64 11.10
N LYS A 34 2.55 -14.26 11.78
CA LYS A 34 3.13 -15.05 12.88
C LYS A 34 2.30 -14.96 14.16
N ASP A 35 1.69 -13.81 14.41
CA ASP A 35 0.81 -13.54 15.54
C ASP A 35 -0.61 -14.11 15.35
N HIS A 36 -0.92 -14.68 14.17
CA HIS A 36 -2.25 -15.15 13.78
C HIS A 36 -3.36 -14.08 13.90
N ASN A 37 -3.00 -12.80 13.82
CA ASN A 37 -3.93 -11.69 13.93
C ASN A 37 -4.66 -11.45 12.59
N ARG A 38 -5.77 -12.15 12.38
CA ARG A 38 -6.53 -12.12 11.13
C ARG A 38 -6.99 -10.72 10.72
N THR A 39 -7.43 -9.90 11.67
CA THR A 39 -7.92 -8.55 11.37
C THR A 39 -6.80 -7.67 10.81
N GLU A 40 -5.63 -7.67 11.45
CA GLU A 40 -4.49 -6.89 10.97
C GLU A 40 -3.91 -7.43 9.65
N ILE A 41 -3.99 -8.76 9.44
CA ILE A 41 -3.62 -9.38 8.15
C ILE A 41 -4.51 -8.85 7.03
N GLU A 42 -5.84 -8.85 7.22
CA GLU A 42 -6.80 -8.37 6.22
C GLU A 42 -6.60 -6.87 5.92
N ASP A 43 -6.39 -6.06 6.95
CA ASP A 43 -6.15 -4.62 6.81
C ASP A 43 -4.81 -4.35 6.08
N CYS A 44 -3.73 -5.10 6.39
CA CYS A 44 -2.46 -4.99 5.68
C CYS A 44 -2.55 -5.44 4.22
N GLU A 45 -3.28 -6.52 3.93
CA GLU A 45 -3.48 -7.01 2.55
C GLU A 45 -4.32 -6.02 1.72
N PHE A 46 -5.33 -5.39 2.33
CA PHE A 46 -6.10 -4.32 1.72
C PHE A 46 -5.22 -3.10 1.40
N LEU A 47 -4.41 -2.65 2.35
CA LEU A 47 -3.54 -1.49 2.16
C LEU A 47 -2.48 -1.73 1.09
N LEU A 48 -1.87 -2.93 1.05
CA LEU A 48 -0.93 -3.31 0.00
C LEU A 48 -1.54 -3.22 -1.40
N ARG A 49 -2.77 -3.71 -1.55
CA ARG A 49 -3.48 -3.65 -2.83
C ARG A 49 -3.64 -2.21 -3.32
N ILE A 50 -4.07 -1.30 -2.45
CA ILE A 50 -4.27 0.11 -2.83
C ILE A 50 -2.95 0.78 -3.19
N ILE A 51 -1.88 0.50 -2.43
CA ILE A 51 -0.53 1.00 -2.71
C ILE A 51 -0.06 0.54 -4.09
N GLU A 52 -0.15 -0.76 -4.38
CA GLU A 52 0.29 -1.34 -5.66
C GLU A 52 -0.55 -0.84 -6.85
N GLU A 53 -1.86 -0.65 -6.68
CA GLU A 53 -2.74 -0.02 -7.67
C GLU A 53 -2.29 1.42 -7.97
N GLN A 54 -2.03 2.24 -6.94
CA GLN A 54 -1.57 3.62 -7.13
C GLN A 54 -0.18 3.70 -7.76
N MET A 55 0.77 2.85 -7.34
CA MET A 55 2.09 2.76 -7.96
C MET A 55 1.99 2.43 -9.45
N THR A 56 1.08 1.52 -9.82
CA THR A 56 0.82 1.17 -11.23
C THR A 56 0.29 2.37 -12.02
N LEU A 57 -0.61 3.17 -11.44
CA LEU A 57 -1.13 4.38 -12.06
C LEU A 57 -0.04 5.43 -12.29
N LEU A 58 0.82 5.65 -11.30
CA LEU A 58 1.94 6.59 -11.39
C LEU A 58 2.98 6.14 -12.43
N ALA A 59 3.31 4.84 -12.46
CA ALA A 59 4.23 4.27 -13.44
C ALA A 59 3.72 4.43 -14.89
N ARG A 60 2.40 4.28 -15.11
CA ARG A 60 1.78 4.52 -16.42
C ARG A 60 1.84 5.99 -16.82
N LYS A 61 1.48 6.91 -15.90
CA LYS A 61 1.57 8.36 -16.15
C LYS A 61 2.99 8.85 -16.47
N GLY A 62 4.00 8.23 -15.87
CA GLY A 62 5.41 8.53 -16.19
C GLY A 62 5.84 8.09 -17.59
N ASN A 63 5.19 7.07 -18.16
CA ASN A 63 5.51 6.52 -19.49
C ASN A 63 4.75 7.17 -20.65
N ASP A 64 3.66 7.91 -20.39
CA ASP A 64 2.87 8.60 -21.44
C ASP A 64 3.50 9.94 -21.91
N SER A 65 4.72 10.27 -21.45
CA SER A 65 5.49 11.45 -21.91
C SER A 65 6.52 11.12 -23.00
N GLY A 66 6.39 9.97 -23.67
CA GLY A 66 7.28 9.50 -24.75
C GLY A 66 6.72 9.72 -26.15
#